data_AF-A0A2X3KMR6-F1
#
_entry.id   AF-A0A2X3KMR6-F1
#
_cell.length_a   1.000
_cell.length_b   1.000
_cell.length_c   1.000
_cell.angle_alpha   90.00
_cell.angle_beta   90.00
_cell.angle_gamma   90.00
#
_symmetry.space_group_name_H-M   'P 1'
#
loop_
_entity.id
_entity.type
_entity.pdbx_description
1 polymer ?
#
loop_
_entity_poly.entity_id
_entity_poly.type
_entity_poly.pdbx_seq_one_letter_code
_entity_poly.pdbx_strand_id
1 'polypeptide(L)'
;MRLNSGDTAALAEWSAPIQARRHSTRVHNPAVEKRLAAITAQDSQRANVYEVRAEAQRARFKLPAWPTTTIGSFPQTTEIRTLRLDFKKGNLDANNYRTGIAEHISRPLLNRNVWDWMCWYMARPERNDMVEYFGEHLDGFVFTQNGWVQSYGSRCVKPPIVIGDVSRPAPITVEWAKYAQSLTDKPVKGMLTGPVTILCWSFPREDGQP
;
A
#
# COMPACT_ATOMS: atom_id res chain seq x y z
N MET A 1 -11.43 29.57 30.43
CA MET A 1 -12.66 30.40 30.59
C MET A 1 -13.92 29.60 30.95
N ARG A 2 -14.03 28.28 30.76
CA ARG A 2 -15.18 27.47 31.24
C ARG A 2 -14.92 26.58 32.47
N LEU A 3 -13.66 26.31 32.81
CA LEU A 3 -13.29 25.48 33.97
C LEU A 3 -13.58 26.15 35.33
N ASN A 4 -13.77 27.47 35.36
CA ASN A 4 -13.95 28.24 36.60
C ASN A 4 -15.43 28.34 37.04
N SER A 5 -16.39 27.91 36.22
CA SER A 5 -17.83 28.01 36.52
C SER A 5 -18.46 26.73 37.08
N GLY A 6 -17.71 25.62 37.16
CA GLY A 6 -18.23 24.31 37.59
C GLY A 6 -19.18 23.63 36.59
N ASP A 7 -19.46 24.26 35.45
CA ASP A 7 -20.29 23.70 34.38
C ASP A 7 -19.48 22.68 33.55
N THR A 8 -19.71 21.40 33.84
CA THR A 8 -19.05 20.29 33.16
C THR A 8 -19.80 19.78 31.93
N ALA A 9 -20.99 20.31 31.60
CA ALA A 9 -21.80 19.79 30.49
C ALA A 9 -21.05 19.92 29.16
N ALA A 10 -20.44 21.07 28.90
CA ALA A 10 -19.63 21.30 27.71
C ALA A 10 -18.37 20.41 27.65
N LEU A 11 -17.80 20.03 28.80
CA LEU A 11 -16.66 19.10 28.85
C LEU A 11 -17.10 17.66 28.55
N ALA A 12 -18.26 17.26 29.07
CA ALA A 12 -18.85 15.95 28.77
C ALA A 12 -19.20 15.82 27.29
N GLU A 13 -19.81 16.84 26.70
CA GLU A 13 -20.14 16.88 25.27
C GLU A 13 -18.88 16.80 24.39
N TRP A 14 -17.86 17.62 24.68
CA TRP A 14 -16.60 17.62 23.93
C TRP A 14 -15.84 16.29 24.05
N SER A 15 -15.88 15.65 25.22
CA SER A 15 -15.17 14.40 25.48
C SER A 15 -15.93 13.14 25.08
N ALA A 16 -17.24 13.23 24.80
CA ALA A 16 -18.07 12.07 24.46
C ALA A 16 -17.52 11.27 23.27
N PRO A 17 -17.06 11.86 22.15
CA PRO A 17 -16.46 11.11 21.05
C PRO A 17 -15.15 10.40 21.44
N ILE A 18 -14.34 11.03 22.30
CA ILE A 18 -13.09 10.44 22.80
C ILE A 18 -13.39 9.22 23.67
N GLN A 19 -14.41 9.29 24.53
CA GLN A 19 -14.83 8.14 25.35
C GLN A 19 -15.45 7.03 24.48
N ALA A 20 -16.31 7.38 23.53
CA ALA A 20 -16.93 6.43 22.61
C ALA A 20 -15.88 5.66 21.79
N ARG A 21 -14.79 6.33 21.38
CA ARG A 21 -13.69 5.72 20.64
C ARG A 21 -13.04 4.54 21.40
N ARG A 22 -12.89 4.64 22.72
CA ARG A 22 -12.27 3.60 23.57
C ARG A 22 -12.99 2.25 23.55
N HIS A 23 -14.25 2.24 23.16
CA HIS A 23 -15.08 1.02 23.09
C HIS A 23 -15.54 0.73 21.66
N SER A 24 -15.00 1.43 20.67
CA SER A 24 -15.43 1.29 19.28
C SER A 24 -14.89 0.01 18.65
N THR A 25 -15.78 -0.81 18.11
CA THR A 25 -15.43 -1.98 17.28
C THR A 25 -14.77 -1.60 15.95
N ARG A 26 -14.79 -0.32 15.57
CA ARG A 26 -14.02 0.20 14.43
C ARG A 26 -12.54 0.38 14.75
N VAL A 27 -12.23 0.55 16.04
CA VAL A 27 -10.87 0.80 16.55
C VAL A 27 -10.23 -0.52 16.97
N HIS A 28 -10.99 -1.35 17.69
CA HIS A 28 -10.52 -2.61 18.28
C HIS A 28 -10.99 -3.81 17.46
N ASN A 29 -10.04 -4.60 16.97
CA ASN A 29 -10.31 -5.85 16.26
C ASN A 29 -9.71 -7.03 17.04
N PRO A 30 -10.54 -7.86 17.71
CA PRO A 30 -10.06 -8.98 18.52
C PRO A 30 -9.19 -9.99 17.74
N ALA A 31 -9.42 -10.14 16.43
CA ALA A 31 -8.60 -11.03 15.60
C ALA A 31 -7.18 -10.46 15.37
N VAL A 32 -7.06 -9.14 15.25
CA VAL A 32 -5.77 -8.46 15.14
C VAL A 32 -5.04 -8.54 16.48
N GLU A 33 -5.70 -8.21 17.58
CA GLU A 33 -5.13 -8.28 18.94
C GLU A 33 -4.62 -9.70 19.26
N LYS A 34 -5.44 -10.73 18.99
CA LYS A 34 -5.04 -12.14 19.17
C LYS A 34 -3.82 -12.51 18.33
N ARG A 35 -3.74 -12.00 17.09
CA ARG A 35 -2.59 -12.25 16.21
C ARG A 35 -1.33 -11.55 16.70
N LEU A 36 -1.44 -10.32 17.18
CA LEU A 36 -0.31 -9.57 17.73
C LEU A 36 0.26 -10.27 18.98
N ALA A 37 -0.62 -10.76 19.87
CA ALA A 37 -0.20 -11.51 21.06
C ALA A 37 0.54 -12.82 20.75
N ALA A 38 0.38 -13.36 19.54
CA ALA A 38 1.06 -14.58 19.09
C ALA A 38 2.40 -14.32 18.38
N ILE A 39 2.82 -13.04 18.20
CA ILE A 39 4.09 -12.71 17.54
C ILE A 39 5.25 -13.15 18.44
N THR A 40 6.19 -13.85 17.83
CA THR A 40 7.43 -14.30 18.43
C THR A 40 8.63 -13.63 17.77
N ALA A 41 9.80 -13.66 18.42
CA ALA A 41 11.04 -13.16 17.82
C ALA A 41 11.34 -13.81 16.45
N GLN A 42 10.96 -15.08 16.29
CA GLN A 42 11.20 -15.86 15.08
C GLN A 42 10.42 -15.33 13.85
N ASP A 43 9.27 -14.67 14.04
CA ASP A 43 8.47 -14.12 12.94
C ASP A 43 9.19 -13.00 12.18
N SER A 44 10.17 -12.37 12.81
CA SER A 44 11.05 -11.36 12.21
C SER A 44 12.27 -11.95 11.49
N GLN A 45 12.52 -13.26 11.64
CA GLN A 45 13.72 -13.92 11.16
C GLN A 45 13.45 -14.76 9.91
N ARG A 46 14.42 -14.78 8.99
CA ARG A 46 14.40 -15.70 7.85
C ARG A 46 14.85 -17.08 8.33
N ALA A 47 14.32 -18.15 7.72
CA ALA A 47 14.64 -19.53 8.08
C ALA A 47 16.13 -19.92 7.95
N ASN A 48 16.88 -19.25 7.08
CA ASN A 48 18.30 -19.51 6.84
C ASN A 48 19.05 -18.17 6.75
N VAL A 49 20.34 -18.16 7.06
CA VAL A 49 21.23 -16.99 6.92
C VAL A 49 21.45 -16.58 5.46
N TYR A 50 22.05 -15.41 5.23
CA TYR A 50 22.19 -14.86 3.88
C TYR A 50 22.99 -15.78 2.95
N GLU A 51 24.10 -16.35 3.42
CA GLU A 51 25.01 -17.17 2.60
C GLU A 51 24.25 -18.34 1.96
N VAL A 52 23.49 -19.09 2.77
CA VAL A 52 22.66 -20.22 2.33
C VAL A 52 21.58 -19.77 1.34
N ARG A 53 20.90 -18.65 1.62
CA ARG A 53 19.84 -18.14 0.73
C ARG A 53 20.42 -17.64 -0.59
N ALA A 54 21.59 -17.03 -0.57
CA ALA A 54 22.24 -16.46 -1.74
C ALA A 54 22.65 -17.56 -2.73
N GLU A 55 23.14 -18.70 -2.25
CA GLU A 55 23.41 -19.88 -3.09
C GLU A 55 22.16 -20.40 -3.78
N ALA A 56 21.08 -20.62 -3.02
CA ALA A 56 19.81 -21.08 -3.57
C ALA A 56 19.21 -20.09 -4.60
N GLN A 57 19.34 -18.78 -4.32
CA GLN A 57 18.89 -17.72 -5.24
C GLN A 57 19.71 -17.69 -6.53
N ARG A 58 21.05 -17.83 -6.45
CA ARG A 58 21.93 -17.93 -7.63
C ARG A 58 21.58 -19.13 -8.49
N ALA A 59 21.38 -20.30 -7.88
CA ALA A 59 21.00 -21.52 -8.58
C ALA A 59 19.63 -21.40 -9.28
N ARG A 60 18.67 -20.75 -8.62
CA ARG A 60 17.31 -20.53 -9.15
C ARG A 60 17.27 -19.51 -10.29
N PHE A 61 17.84 -18.32 -10.08
CA PHE A 61 17.66 -17.20 -11.00
C PHE A 61 18.72 -17.12 -12.09
N LYS A 62 19.89 -17.77 -11.89
CA LYS A 62 21.00 -17.80 -12.86
C LYS A 62 21.35 -16.42 -13.42
N LEU A 63 21.27 -15.40 -12.56
CA LEU A 63 21.66 -14.04 -12.91
C LEU A 63 23.19 -14.00 -13.11
N PRO A 64 23.70 -13.32 -14.14
CA PRO A 64 25.13 -13.08 -14.30
C PRO A 64 25.62 -12.07 -13.25
N ALA A 65 26.93 -11.81 -13.26
CA ALA A 65 27.61 -11.01 -12.24
C ALA A 65 27.02 -9.58 -12.06
N TRP A 66 26.52 -8.98 -13.14
CA TRP A 66 26.02 -7.59 -13.14
C TRP A 66 24.54 -7.53 -13.57
N PRO A 67 23.60 -7.93 -12.70
CA PRO A 67 22.19 -7.98 -13.06
C PRO A 67 21.58 -6.58 -13.22
N THR A 68 20.89 -6.35 -14.35
CA THR A 68 20.18 -5.10 -14.63
C THR A 68 18.69 -5.20 -14.29
N THR A 69 18.17 -4.13 -13.68
CA THR A 69 16.76 -3.99 -13.30
C THR A 69 16.47 -2.52 -12.98
N THR A 70 15.20 -2.16 -12.75
CA THR A 70 14.82 -0.83 -12.26
C THR A 70 14.06 -0.90 -10.93
N ILE A 71 13.72 0.27 -10.37
CA ILE A 71 13.08 0.43 -9.05
C ILE A 71 11.55 0.25 -9.12
N GLY A 72 10.95 0.41 -10.29
CA GLY A 72 9.69 -0.26 -10.60
C GLY A 72 8.49 0.58 -11.04
N SER A 73 8.56 1.91 -11.13
CA SER A 73 7.50 2.71 -11.77
C SER A 73 7.94 3.15 -13.16
N PHE A 74 7.05 3.03 -14.14
CA PHE A 74 7.19 3.72 -15.41
C PHE A 74 6.46 5.08 -15.39
N PRO A 75 6.71 5.94 -16.39
CA PRO A 75 6.00 7.21 -16.53
C PRO A 75 4.48 7.05 -16.43
N GLN A 76 3.88 7.89 -15.61
CA GLN A 76 2.44 7.97 -15.39
C GLN A 76 1.82 8.84 -16.48
N THR A 77 1.45 8.23 -17.60
CA THR A 77 0.94 8.95 -18.78
C THR A 77 -0.46 9.51 -18.55
N THR A 78 -0.88 10.44 -19.42
CA THR A 78 -2.23 11.03 -19.37
C THR A 78 -3.30 9.94 -19.50
N GLU A 79 -3.10 8.94 -20.34
CA GLU A 79 -4.03 7.83 -20.55
C GLU A 79 -4.23 7.03 -19.27
N ILE A 80 -3.15 6.68 -18.57
CA ILE A 80 -3.20 5.97 -17.28
C ILE A 80 -3.96 6.81 -16.24
N ARG A 81 -3.68 8.12 -16.18
CA ARG A 81 -4.33 9.03 -15.22
C ARG A 81 -5.82 9.16 -15.51
N THR A 82 -6.22 9.28 -16.77
CA THR A 82 -7.62 9.34 -17.21
C THR A 82 -8.34 8.03 -16.88
N LEU A 83 -7.75 6.88 -17.20
CA LEU A 83 -8.32 5.57 -16.93
C LEU A 83 -8.65 5.37 -15.44
N ARG A 84 -7.73 5.77 -14.55
CA ARG A 84 -7.97 5.75 -13.09
C ARG A 84 -9.05 6.73 -12.64
N LEU A 85 -9.06 7.94 -13.22
CA LEU A 85 -10.05 8.95 -12.88
C LEU A 85 -11.46 8.52 -13.27
N ASP A 86 -11.63 7.97 -14.46
CA ASP A 86 -12.93 7.52 -14.97
C ASP A 86 -13.45 6.32 -14.19
N PHE A 87 -12.59 5.37 -13.82
CA PHE A 87 -12.96 4.29 -12.91
C PHE A 87 -13.41 4.83 -11.54
N LYS A 88 -12.66 5.77 -10.96
CA LYS A 88 -13.01 6.39 -9.66
C LYS A 88 -14.32 7.17 -9.71
N LYS A 89 -14.67 7.76 -10.85
CA LYS A 89 -15.95 8.46 -11.07
C LYS A 89 -17.12 7.53 -11.39
N GLY A 90 -16.87 6.24 -11.64
CA GLY A 90 -17.88 5.29 -12.09
C GLY A 90 -18.24 5.42 -13.57
N ASN A 91 -17.46 6.17 -14.35
CA ASN A 91 -17.62 6.31 -15.80
C ASN A 91 -17.11 5.09 -16.57
N LEU A 92 -16.31 4.25 -15.91
CA LEU A 92 -15.69 3.05 -16.45
C LEU A 92 -15.97 1.89 -15.51
N ASP A 93 -16.41 0.75 -16.04
CA ASP A 93 -16.59 -0.46 -15.23
C ASP A 93 -15.25 -1.12 -14.88
N ALA A 94 -15.30 -2.04 -13.92
CA ALA A 94 -14.11 -2.74 -13.41
C ALA A 94 -13.41 -3.60 -14.47
N ASN A 95 -14.14 -4.20 -15.42
CA ASN A 95 -13.55 -5.05 -16.45
C ASN A 95 -12.77 -4.21 -17.46
N ASN A 96 -13.35 -3.10 -17.91
CA ASN A 96 -12.71 -2.17 -18.83
C ASN A 96 -11.51 -1.47 -18.19
N TYR A 97 -11.63 -1.08 -16.92
CA TYR A 97 -10.49 -0.58 -16.13
C TYR A 97 -9.37 -1.63 -16.07
N ARG A 98 -9.72 -2.88 -15.75
CA ARG A 98 -8.74 -3.96 -15.62
C ARG A 98 -8.01 -4.21 -16.93
N THR A 99 -8.73 -4.29 -18.04
CA THR A 99 -8.14 -4.49 -19.38
C THR A 99 -7.21 -3.35 -19.74
N GLY A 100 -7.63 -2.09 -19.56
CA GLY A 100 -6.77 -0.94 -19.87
C GLY A 100 -5.48 -0.91 -19.04
N ILE A 101 -5.57 -1.21 -17.74
CA ILE A 101 -4.37 -1.31 -16.88
C ILE A 101 -3.47 -2.47 -17.33
N ALA A 102 -4.05 -3.62 -17.66
CA ALA A 102 -3.31 -4.79 -18.16
C ALA A 102 -2.56 -4.49 -19.47
N GLU A 103 -3.12 -3.67 -20.36
CA GLU A 103 -2.42 -3.20 -21.56
C GLU A 103 -1.21 -2.32 -21.23
N HIS A 104 -1.35 -1.41 -20.25
CA HIS A 104 -0.23 -0.58 -19.81
C HIS A 104 0.88 -1.40 -19.13
N ILE A 105 0.52 -2.50 -18.45
CA ILE A 105 1.49 -3.45 -17.88
C ILE A 105 2.19 -4.24 -19.00
N SER A 106 1.45 -4.69 -20.02
CA SER A 106 2.00 -5.57 -21.06
C SER A 106 2.91 -4.85 -22.04
N ARG A 107 2.63 -3.59 -22.37
CA ARG A 107 3.38 -2.82 -23.38
C ARG A 107 4.92 -2.88 -23.21
N PRO A 108 5.50 -2.58 -22.02
CA PRO A 108 6.95 -2.69 -21.84
C PRO A 108 7.48 -4.14 -21.88
N LEU A 109 6.69 -5.10 -21.40
CA LEU A 109 7.07 -6.51 -21.30
C LEU A 109 7.06 -7.22 -22.67
N LEU A 110 6.18 -6.79 -23.57
CA LEU A 110 6.06 -7.32 -24.93
C LEU A 110 7.06 -6.66 -25.89
N ASN A 111 7.46 -5.41 -25.64
CA ASN A 111 8.47 -4.70 -26.41
C ASN A 111 9.90 -5.10 -26.02
N ARG A 112 10.21 -6.41 -26.10
CA ARG A 112 11.49 -7.02 -25.67
C ARG A 112 12.71 -6.54 -26.44
N ASN A 113 12.52 -5.98 -27.63
CA ASN A 113 13.62 -5.51 -28.50
C ASN A 113 14.29 -4.22 -28.02
N VAL A 114 13.73 -3.55 -27.00
CA VAL A 114 14.22 -2.24 -26.55
C VAL A 114 15.11 -2.36 -25.30
N TRP A 115 14.92 -3.40 -24.46
CA TRP A 115 15.62 -3.49 -23.17
C TRP A 115 15.96 -4.94 -22.80
N ASP A 116 17.26 -5.26 -22.67
CA ASP A 116 17.72 -6.55 -22.13
C ASP A 116 17.80 -6.52 -20.60
N TRP A 117 16.66 -6.23 -19.95
CA TRP A 117 16.56 -6.32 -18.49
C TRP A 117 16.43 -7.76 -18.05
N MET A 118 17.12 -8.10 -16.96
CA MET A 118 17.18 -9.47 -16.48
C MET A 118 16.18 -9.74 -15.36
N CYS A 119 15.68 -8.68 -14.72
CA CYS A 119 14.53 -8.74 -13.82
C CYS A 119 13.55 -7.59 -14.11
N TRP A 120 12.31 -7.98 -14.41
CA TRP A 120 11.21 -7.09 -14.79
C TRP A 120 10.35 -6.72 -13.58
N TYR A 121 9.33 -5.89 -13.79
CA TYR A 121 8.42 -5.38 -12.76
C TYR A 121 7.10 -4.92 -13.41
N MET A 122 6.01 -4.88 -12.64
CA MET A 122 4.65 -4.60 -13.17
C MET A 122 4.36 -3.12 -13.51
N ALA A 123 5.35 -2.23 -13.48
CA ALA A 123 5.24 -0.78 -13.78
C ALA A 123 4.35 0.07 -12.85
N ARG A 124 3.44 -0.56 -12.10
CA ARG A 124 2.48 0.05 -11.17
C ARG A 124 1.50 1.09 -11.80
N PRO A 125 0.95 0.89 -13.01
CA PRO A 125 -0.02 1.82 -13.60
C PRO A 125 -1.36 1.87 -12.85
N GLU A 126 -1.68 0.84 -12.06
CA GLU A 126 -2.85 0.81 -11.19
C GLU A 126 -2.74 1.77 -9.98
N ARG A 127 -1.52 2.19 -9.63
CA ARG A 127 -1.25 2.97 -8.41
C ARG A 127 -1.09 4.44 -8.72
N ASN A 128 -1.85 5.27 -8.04
CA ASN A 128 -1.65 6.71 -8.02
C ASN A 128 -0.56 7.12 -7.01
N ASP A 129 -0.64 6.55 -5.81
CA ASP A 129 0.30 6.78 -4.72
C ASP A 129 0.62 5.46 -4.00
N MET A 130 1.84 5.35 -3.48
CA MET A 130 2.34 4.10 -2.90
C MET A 130 1.81 3.80 -1.50
N VAL A 131 1.13 4.74 -0.83
CA VAL A 131 0.50 4.55 0.48
C VAL A 131 -1.01 4.56 0.34
N GLU A 132 -1.58 5.49 -0.44
CA GLU A 132 -3.03 5.54 -0.72
C GLU A 132 -3.52 4.19 -1.27
N TYR A 133 -2.82 3.63 -2.27
CA TYR A 133 -3.22 2.37 -2.90
C TYR A 133 -3.28 1.19 -1.93
N PHE A 134 -2.35 1.09 -0.97
CA PHE A 134 -2.41 0.01 0.02
C PHE A 134 -3.50 0.27 1.05
N GLY A 135 -3.61 1.50 1.55
CA GLY A 135 -4.64 1.84 2.53
C GLY A 135 -6.06 1.59 2.00
N GLU A 136 -6.33 1.83 0.71
CA GLU A 136 -7.65 1.58 0.09
C GLU A 136 -8.06 0.10 0.14
N HIS A 137 -7.09 -0.81 0.33
CA HIS A 137 -7.31 -2.25 0.41
C HIS A 137 -7.03 -2.84 1.81
N LEU A 138 -6.84 -1.98 2.81
CA LEU A 138 -6.61 -2.36 4.20
C LEU A 138 -7.78 -1.86 5.05
N ASP A 139 -8.27 -2.72 5.96
CA ASP A 139 -9.18 -2.28 7.00
C ASP A 139 -8.44 -1.38 7.99
N GLY A 140 -9.18 -0.54 8.72
CA GLY A 140 -8.62 0.39 9.69
C GLY A 140 -8.12 1.71 9.10
N PHE A 141 -8.31 1.93 7.79
CA PHE A 141 -8.01 3.18 7.10
C PHE A 141 -9.27 3.95 6.69
N VAL A 142 -9.17 5.28 6.66
CA VAL A 142 -10.12 6.17 5.99
C VAL A 142 -9.39 7.22 5.16
N PHE A 143 -10.12 7.80 4.21
CA PHE A 143 -9.59 8.74 3.23
C PHE A 143 -10.40 10.01 3.21
N THR A 144 -9.71 11.14 3.08
CA THR A 144 -10.35 12.43 2.86
C THR A 144 -10.54 12.68 1.37
N GLN A 145 -11.50 13.55 1.03
CA GLN A 145 -11.63 14.07 -0.34
C GLN A 145 -10.70 15.26 -0.57
N ASN A 146 -10.60 16.16 0.42
CA ASN A 146 -9.87 17.43 0.32
C ASN A 146 -8.81 17.65 1.41
N GLY A 147 -8.41 16.62 2.15
CA GLY A 147 -7.38 16.72 3.20
C GLY A 147 -5.96 16.75 2.64
N TRP A 148 -5.67 17.76 1.82
CA TRP A 148 -4.37 17.98 1.20
C TRP A 148 -3.38 18.61 2.19
N VAL A 149 -2.15 18.10 2.17
CA VAL A 149 -1.03 18.61 2.96
C VAL A 149 0.12 18.92 2.00
N GLN A 150 0.70 20.11 2.10
CA GLN A 150 1.88 20.47 1.32
C GLN A 150 3.05 19.56 1.68
N SER A 151 3.74 19.00 0.67
CA SER A 151 4.89 18.13 0.85
C SER A 151 6.18 18.80 0.39
N TYR A 152 6.24 19.27 -0.85
CA TYR A 152 7.43 19.93 -1.38
C TYR A 152 7.07 20.89 -2.51
N GLY A 153 7.43 22.17 -2.38
CA GLY A 153 7.06 23.21 -3.36
C GLY A 153 5.54 23.28 -3.52
N SER A 154 5.02 23.18 -4.75
CA SER A 154 3.59 23.13 -5.05
C SER A 154 2.99 21.72 -4.97
N ARG A 155 3.78 20.70 -4.62
CA ARG A 155 3.30 19.32 -4.51
C ARG A 155 2.62 19.10 -3.17
N CYS A 156 1.35 18.74 -3.21
CA CYS A 156 0.60 18.27 -2.07
C CYS A 156 0.44 16.74 -2.08
N VAL A 157 0.31 16.17 -0.90
CA VAL A 157 -0.08 14.78 -0.67
C VAL A 157 -1.42 14.76 0.05
N LYS A 158 -2.09 13.61 0.03
CA LYS A 158 -3.35 13.40 0.74
C LYS A 158 -3.20 12.15 1.60
N PRO A 159 -2.59 12.29 2.79
CA PRO A 159 -2.26 11.15 3.64
C PRO A 159 -3.54 10.40 4.05
N PRO A 160 -3.54 9.06 4.02
CA PRO A 160 -4.60 8.27 4.64
C PRO A 160 -4.62 8.48 6.15
N ILE A 161 -5.74 8.18 6.80
CA ILE A 161 -5.86 8.26 8.26
C ILE A 161 -6.08 6.85 8.81
N VAL A 162 -5.22 6.44 9.74
CA VAL A 162 -5.40 5.19 10.47
C VAL A 162 -6.40 5.45 11.59
N ILE A 163 -7.53 4.74 11.59
CA ILE A 163 -8.61 4.92 12.57
C ILE A 163 -8.82 3.72 13.49
N GLY A 164 -8.22 2.57 13.16
CA GLY A 164 -8.37 1.36 13.94
C GLY A 164 -7.29 0.33 13.67
N ASP A 165 -7.50 -0.88 14.18
CA ASP A 165 -6.61 -2.01 13.96
C ASP A 165 -6.60 -2.41 12.49
N VAL A 166 -5.39 -2.58 11.94
CA VAL A 166 -5.19 -2.77 10.50
C VAL A 166 -5.17 -4.25 10.15
N SER A 167 -6.05 -4.65 9.23
CA SER A 167 -6.08 -5.99 8.63
C SER A 167 -6.11 -5.93 7.11
N ARG A 168 -5.70 -7.04 6.48
CA ARG A 168 -5.71 -7.21 5.03
C ARG A 168 -6.77 -8.27 4.64
N PRO A 169 -7.98 -7.87 4.23
CA PRO A 169 -9.07 -8.81 3.96
C PRO A 169 -8.87 -9.59 2.65
N ALA A 170 -8.20 -9.01 1.66
CA ALA A 170 -8.00 -9.62 0.35
C ALA A 170 -6.57 -9.40 -0.20
N PRO A 171 -6.11 -10.21 -1.17
CA PRO A 171 -4.87 -9.94 -1.90
C PRO A 171 -4.94 -8.58 -2.63
N ILE A 172 -3.88 -7.77 -2.50
CA ILE A 172 -3.84 -6.41 -3.06
C ILE A 172 -3.20 -6.43 -4.46
N THR A 173 -1.94 -6.85 -4.55
CA THR A 173 -1.13 -6.70 -5.78
C THR A 173 -0.94 -8.01 -6.55
N VAL A 174 -1.57 -9.10 -6.09
CA VAL A 174 -1.27 -10.46 -6.56
C VAL A 174 -1.72 -10.67 -8.00
N GLU A 175 -2.89 -10.16 -8.37
CA GLU A 175 -3.42 -10.28 -9.74
C GLU A 175 -2.45 -9.65 -10.76
N TRP A 176 -2.04 -8.40 -10.53
CA TRP A 176 -1.10 -7.69 -11.39
C TRP A 176 0.28 -8.34 -11.46
N ALA A 177 0.80 -8.83 -10.32
CA ALA A 177 2.05 -9.57 -10.30
C ALA A 177 1.98 -10.87 -11.11
N LYS A 178 0.88 -11.62 -10.98
CA LYS A 178 0.66 -12.86 -11.73
C LYS A 178 0.55 -12.58 -13.23
N TYR A 179 -0.23 -11.58 -13.61
CA TYR A 179 -0.38 -11.19 -15.02
C TYR A 179 0.96 -10.70 -15.61
N ALA A 180 1.70 -9.84 -14.93
CA ALA A 180 3.01 -9.40 -15.41
C ALA A 180 3.99 -10.58 -15.57
N GLN A 181 4.02 -11.51 -14.61
CA GLN A 181 4.87 -12.70 -14.69
C GLN A 181 4.42 -13.67 -15.81
N SER A 182 3.13 -13.73 -16.17
CA SER A 182 2.68 -14.60 -17.27
C SER A 182 3.11 -14.12 -18.66
N LEU A 183 3.59 -12.89 -18.79
CA LEU A 183 4.04 -12.31 -20.06
C LEU A 183 5.54 -12.53 -20.33
N THR A 184 6.29 -13.09 -19.37
CA THR A 184 7.74 -13.27 -19.49
C THR A 184 8.29 -14.41 -18.65
N ASP A 185 9.30 -15.11 -19.17
CA ASP A 185 10.02 -16.16 -18.43
C ASP A 185 11.07 -15.56 -17.48
N LYS A 186 11.39 -14.27 -17.65
CA LYS A 186 12.29 -13.55 -16.75
C LYS A 186 11.58 -13.25 -15.43
N PRO A 187 12.30 -13.20 -14.29
CA PRO A 187 11.68 -12.94 -12.99
C PRO A 187 11.07 -11.53 -12.92
N VAL A 188 9.83 -11.44 -12.43
CA VAL A 188 9.12 -10.17 -12.20
C VAL A 188 9.09 -9.83 -10.72
N LYS A 189 9.43 -8.59 -10.36
CA LYS A 189 9.35 -8.08 -8.98
C LYS A 189 7.90 -7.87 -8.56
N GLY A 190 7.53 -8.47 -7.44
CA GLY A 190 6.41 -8.02 -6.63
C GLY A 190 6.74 -6.69 -5.95
N MET A 191 5.80 -5.75 -5.95
CA MET A 191 6.03 -4.41 -5.40
C MET A 191 5.10 -4.14 -4.22
N LEU A 192 5.68 -3.99 -3.04
CA LEU A 192 4.98 -3.67 -1.79
C LEU A 192 5.59 -2.42 -1.14
N THR A 193 4.75 -1.67 -0.42
CA THR A 193 5.21 -0.60 0.47
C THR A 193 5.37 -1.19 1.87
N GLY A 194 6.50 -0.91 2.53
CA GLY A 194 6.78 -1.44 3.87
C GLY A 194 5.85 -0.86 4.95
N PRO A 195 5.64 -1.58 6.06
CA PRO A 195 4.69 -1.17 7.10
C PRO A 195 5.07 0.16 7.77
N VAL A 196 6.38 0.40 7.97
CA VAL A 196 6.87 1.67 8.54
C VAL A 196 6.52 2.85 7.65
N THR A 197 6.69 2.72 6.32
CA THR A 197 6.34 3.81 5.40
C THR A 197 4.84 4.03 5.34
N ILE A 198 4.04 2.96 5.32
CA ILE A 198 2.57 3.08 5.37
C ILE A 198 2.15 3.85 6.63
N LEU A 199 2.76 3.56 7.78
CA LEU A 199 2.49 4.28 9.03
C LEU A 199 2.95 5.74 8.97
N CYS A 200 4.23 6.00 8.66
CA CYS A 200 4.83 7.33 8.72
C CYS A 200 4.26 8.32 7.68
N TRP A 201 3.67 7.82 6.59
CA TRP A 201 3.07 8.65 5.55
C TRP A 201 1.54 8.65 5.60
N SER A 202 0.98 8.15 6.70
CA SER A 202 -0.42 8.28 7.07
C SER A 202 -0.52 9.17 8.32
N PHE A 203 -1.71 9.68 8.63
CA PHE A 203 -1.99 10.19 9.96
C PHE A 203 -2.17 9.01 10.92
N PRO A 204 -1.26 8.81 11.89
CA PRO A 204 -1.32 7.66 12.78
C PRO A 204 -2.41 7.84 13.85
N ARG A 205 -2.74 6.74 14.53
CA ARG A 205 -3.57 6.77 15.72
C ARG A 205 -2.77 7.30 16.93
N GLU A 206 -3.45 8.01 17.82
CA GLU A 206 -2.89 8.52 19.08
C GLU A 206 -3.44 7.79 20.33
N ASP A 207 -4.24 6.73 20.13
CA ASP A 207 -4.88 5.97 21.22
C ASP A 207 -4.11 4.69 21.62
N GLY A 208 -3.02 4.37 20.92
CA GLY A 208 -2.11 3.29 21.32
C GLY A 208 -1.33 3.68 22.58
N GLN A 209 -1.09 2.72 23.48
CA GLN A 209 -0.04 2.90 24.49
C GLN A 209 1.34 2.90 23.80
N PRO A 210 2.31 3.68 24.31
CA PRO A 210 3.69 3.65 23.81
C PRO A 210 4.31 2.24 23.86
#